data_AF-A0A918B1P4-F1
#
_entry.id   AF-A0A918B1P4-F1
#
_cell.length_a   1.000
_cell.length_b   1.000
_cell.length_c   1.000
_cell.angle_alpha   90.00
_cell.angle_beta   90.00
_cell.angle_gamma   90.00
#
_symmetry.space_group_name_H-M   'P 1'
#
loop_
_entity.id
_entity.type
_entity.pdbx_description
1 polymer ?
#
loop_
_entity_poly.entity_id
_entity_poly.type
_entity_poly.pdbx_seq_one_letter_code
_entity_poly.pdbx_strand_id
1 'polypeptide(L)'
;MSAHSAAGKAMAAQGLGVVRSASGETAVVDRSMAHQGITAAYGASFVDLSWKAYAPQARYVVLRDGVQVADLAAGVTSFRDTQVTSGADHDYRVLPVLPEKGEPDARVWGMKVSLPASDTPADLRREALAQATAAAAAKTTTLSWVTFIPQAKIDAPKAGCNYGSGYQFGGDNRTAFDWKSSRYRTALHATVTWSSKKVTGNSSIGSTKVYKKSTGKLVATKTASNKDMVAKKLGSGGNYVDLRMVTHATNPFCKGLGGVKGAISGALTIQLTQNGNWTIRSGKHRLMPNHHIYIYNGGKVTNVYTRKYASAACLIGSIACQEADLTGYRGKF
;
A
#
# COMPACT_ATOMS: atom_id res chain seq x y z
N MET A 1 34.52 -10.39 -1.46
CA MET A 1 34.44 -8.92 -1.36
C MET A 1 34.11 -8.54 0.08
N SER A 2 34.93 -7.68 0.69
CA SER A 2 34.68 -7.14 2.04
C SER A 2 33.44 -6.25 2.07
N ALA A 3 32.74 -6.21 3.21
CA ALA A 3 31.66 -5.26 3.49
C ALA A 3 32.10 -3.79 3.31
N HIS A 4 33.40 -3.53 3.33
CA HIS A 4 33.99 -2.18 3.17
C HIS A 4 34.30 -1.81 1.71
N SER A 5 34.13 -2.74 0.76
CA SER A 5 34.24 -2.44 -0.67
C SER A 5 33.09 -1.53 -1.12
N ALA A 6 33.26 -0.79 -2.22
CA ALA A 6 32.20 0.07 -2.77
C ALA A 6 30.91 -0.71 -3.06
N ALA A 7 31.04 -1.93 -3.62
CA ALA A 7 29.91 -2.83 -3.85
C ALA A 7 29.26 -3.28 -2.54
N GLY A 8 30.05 -3.61 -1.52
CA GLY A 8 29.54 -3.97 -0.19
C GLY A 8 28.75 -2.84 0.47
N LYS A 9 29.26 -1.60 0.40
CA LYS A 9 28.59 -0.40 0.89
C LYS A 9 27.28 -0.12 0.14
N ALA A 10 27.27 -0.28 -1.19
CA ALA A 10 26.07 -0.08 -2.00
C ALA A 10 24.94 -1.06 -1.64
N MET A 11 25.27 -2.34 -1.46
CA MET A 11 24.31 -3.35 -0.99
C MET A 11 23.81 -3.05 0.42
N ALA A 12 24.72 -2.77 1.36
CA ALA A 12 24.37 -2.48 2.75
C ALA A 12 23.47 -1.23 2.86
N ALA A 13 23.70 -0.21 2.03
CA ALA A 13 22.85 0.98 1.97
C ALA A 13 21.39 0.65 1.61
N GLN A 14 21.14 -0.43 0.89
CA GLN A 14 19.80 -0.91 0.54
C GLN A 14 19.28 -2.01 1.48
N GLY A 15 20.04 -2.37 2.53
CA GLY A 15 19.69 -3.45 3.44
C GLY A 15 19.99 -4.85 2.88
N LEU A 16 20.77 -4.94 1.80
CA LEU A 16 21.15 -6.20 1.16
C LEU A 16 22.56 -6.64 1.57
N GLY A 17 22.80 -7.94 1.54
CA GLY A 17 24.12 -8.54 1.75
C GLY A 17 24.19 -9.98 1.26
N VAL A 18 25.39 -10.56 1.31
CA VAL A 18 25.60 -11.99 1.03
C VAL A 18 26.28 -12.61 2.24
N VAL A 19 25.68 -13.65 2.79
CA VAL A 19 26.20 -14.35 3.98
C VAL A 19 26.34 -15.83 3.70
N ARG A 20 27.27 -16.48 4.41
CA ARG A 20 27.38 -17.93 4.45
C ARG A 20 26.91 -18.41 5.82
N SER A 21 26.00 -19.37 5.85
CA SER A 21 25.54 -20.02 7.07
C SER A 21 26.65 -20.90 7.67
N ALA A 22 26.46 -21.32 8.92
CA ALA A 22 27.34 -22.30 9.56
C ALA A 22 27.30 -23.67 8.84
N SER A 23 26.17 -24.02 8.23
CA SER A 23 26.02 -25.22 7.39
C SER A 23 26.70 -25.10 6.01
N GLY A 24 27.31 -23.95 5.70
CA GLY A 24 28.08 -23.72 4.49
C GLY A 24 27.28 -23.20 3.30
N GLU A 25 25.95 -23.09 3.42
CA GLU A 25 25.05 -22.53 2.41
C GLU A 25 25.25 -21.01 2.31
N THR A 26 25.30 -20.46 1.09
CA THR A 26 25.46 -19.02 0.87
C THR A 26 24.15 -18.45 0.35
N ALA A 27 23.73 -17.30 0.87
CA ALA A 27 22.47 -16.66 0.51
C ALA A 27 22.64 -15.15 0.35
N VAL A 28 21.82 -14.55 -0.52
CA VAL A 28 21.51 -13.12 -0.42
C VAL A 28 20.61 -12.92 0.78
N VAL A 29 20.86 -11.89 1.59
CA VAL A 29 20.04 -11.53 2.75
C VAL A 29 19.46 -10.15 2.55
N ASP A 30 18.14 -10.03 2.65
CA ASP A 30 17.41 -8.77 2.70
C ASP A 30 16.97 -8.46 4.13
N ARG A 31 17.53 -7.37 4.66
CA ARG A 31 17.28 -6.82 5.98
C ARG A 31 16.65 -5.43 5.92
N SER A 32 16.15 -4.98 4.76
CA SER A 32 15.59 -3.64 4.63
C SER A 32 14.37 -3.40 5.53
N MET A 33 13.73 -4.48 6.00
CA MET A 33 12.58 -4.48 6.90
C MET A 33 12.88 -5.12 8.26
N ALA A 34 14.16 -5.36 8.59
CA ALA A 34 14.54 -6.03 9.83
C ALA A 34 14.08 -5.26 11.08
N HIS A 35 14.12 -3.92 11.04
CA HIS A 35 13.61 -3.05 12.11
C HIS A 35 12.09 -3.14 12.29
N GLN A 36 11.35 -3.56 11.24
CA GLN A 36 9.92 -3.86 11.36
C GLN A 36 9.70 -5.26 11.93
N GLY A 37 10.70 -6.14 11.86
CA GLY A 37 10.68 -7.51 12.37
C GLY A 37 10.53 -8.59 11.30
N ILE A 38 10.94 -8.35 10.05
CA ILE A 38 11.04 -9.41 9.02
C ILE A 38 12.37 -9.31 8.25
N THR A 39 12.93 -10.47 7.93
CA THR A 39 14.07 -10.64 7.04
C THR A 39 13.82 -11.77 6.04
N ALA A 40 14.51 -11.72 4.90
CA ALA A 40 14.59 -12.85 3.97
C ALA A 40 16.04 -13.22 3.71
N ALA A 41 16.30 -14.51 3.51
CA ALA A 41 17.55 -15.01 2.93
C ALA A 41 17.20 -15.96 1.78
N TYR A 42 17.90 -15.88 0.66
CA TYR A 42 17.54 -16.67 -0.51
C TYR A 42 18.76 -17.01 -1.39
N GLY A 43 18.67 -18.17 -2.01
CA GLY A 43 19.57 -18.66 -3.05
C GLY A 43 18.78 -19.02 -4.31
N ALA A 44 19.40 -19.71 -5.26
CA ALA A 44 18.80 -20.09 -6.52
C ALA A 44 17.68 -21.13 -6.36
N SER A 45 17.69 -21.88 -5.26
CA SER A 45 16.75 -22.99 -5.03
C SER A 45 15.96 -22.89 -3.73
N PHE A 46 16.11 -21.79 -2.99
CA PHE A 46 15.40 -21.63 -1.72
C PHE A 46 15.14 -20.17 -1.33
N VAL A 47 14.13 -19.99 -0.49
CA VAL A 47 13.83 -18.74 0.22
C VAL A 47 13.52 -19.05 1.67
N ASP A 48 14.33 -18.48 2.56
CA ASP A 48 14.10 -18.45 4.00
C ASP A 48 13.48 -17.11 4.40
N LEU A 49 12.34 -17.18 5.09
CA LEU A 49 11.70 -16.04 5.73
C LEU A 49 11.80 -16.19 7.24
N SER A 50 12.05 -15.09 7.94
CA SER A 50 12.01 -15.04 9.41
C SER A 50 11.33 -13.77 9.86
N TRP A 51 10.42 -13.87 10.83
CA TRP A 51 9.61 -12.76 11.29
C TRP A 51 9.37 -12.75 12.79
N LYS A 52 8.99 -11.58 13.33
CA LYS A 52 8.59 -11.42 14.73
C LYS A 52 7.17 -11.94 14.95
N ALA A 53 6.99 -12.86 15.90
CA ALA A 53 5.65 -13.31 16.27
C ALA A 53 4.85 -12.19 16.97
N TYR A 54 3.52 -12.23 16.84
CA TYR A 54 2.63 -11.38 17.65
C TYR A 54 2.39 -11.96 19.05
N ALA A 55 2.52 -13.29 19.20
CA ALA A 55 2.41 -14.01 20.47
C ALA A 55 3.23 -15.32 20.40
N PRO A 56 3.65 -15.91 21.55
CA PRO A 56 4.48 -17.12 21.56
C PRO A 56 3.87 -18.33 20.83
N GLN A 57 2.53 -18.45 20.79
CA GLN A 57 1.80 -19.54 20.13
C GLN A 57 1.05 -19.08 18.88
N ALA A 58 1.45 -17.94 18.31
CA ALA A 58 0.87 -17.43 17.08
C ALA A 58 1.04 -18.44 15.92
N ARG A 59 0.01 -18.53 15.08
CA ARG A 59 0.04 -19.33 13.84
C ARG A 59 0.10 -18.42 12.62
N TYR A 60 0.68 -18.93 11.55
CA TYR A 60 0.90 -18.17 10.32
C TYR A 60 0.64 -19.01 9.08
N VAL A 61 0.11 -18.36 8.04
CA VAL A 61 0.00 -18.89 6.68
C VAL A 61 0.98 -18.14 5.80
N VAL A 62 1.75 -18.85 4.97
CA VAL A 62 2.65 -18.24 4.00
C VAL A 62 2.06 -18.36 2.60
N LEU A 63 2.06 -17.25 1.88
CA LEU A 63 1.67 -17.18 0.48
C LEU A 63 2.87 -16.79 -0.36
N ARG A 64 3.02 -17.43 -1.51
CA ARG A 64 3.93 -17.05 -2.59
C ARG A 64 3.11 -16.70 -3.82
N ASP A 65 3.33 -15.53 -4.38
CA ASP A 65 2.64 -15.03 -5.58
C ASP A 65 1.10 -15.06 -5.45
N GLY A 66 0.62 -14.84 -4.22
CA GLY A 66 -0.80 -14.87 -3.89
C GLY A 66 -1.39 -16.27 -3.63
N VAL A 67 -0.61 -17.34 -3.79
CA VAL A 67 -1.01 -18.73 -3.52
C VAL A 67 -0.48 -19.18 -2.17
N GLN A 68 -1.29 -19.84 -1.34
CA GLN A 68 -0.83 -20.41 -0.09
C GLN A 68 0.16 -21.56 -0.34
N VAL A 69 1.36 -21.45 0.22
CA VAL A 69 2.43 -22.46 0.14
C VAL A 69 2.69 -23.14 1.48
N ALA A 70 2.22 -22.56 2.60
CA ALA A 70 2.30 -23.20 3.92
C ALA A 70 1.21 -22.73 4.89
N ASP A 71 0.77 -23.63 5.77
CA ASP A 71 0.07 -23.35 7.03
C ASP A 71 0.95 -23.90 8.15
N LEU A 72 1.43 -23.01 9.01
CA LEU A 72 2.48 -23.30 9.99
C LEU A 72 1.89 -23.63 11.36
N ALA A 73 2.56 -24.53 12.07
CA ALA A 73 2.25 -24.86 13.46
C ALA A 73 2.40 -23.64 14.38
N ALA A 74 1.77 -23.71 15.56
CA ALA A 74 1.86 -22.66 16.57
C ALA A 74 3.30 -22.40 17.01
N GLY A 75 3.67 -21.13 17.14
CA GLY A 75 5.00 -20.71 17.58
C GLY A 75 6.09 -20.76 16.51
N VAL A 76 5.76 -21.19 15.28
CA VAL A 76 6.71 -21.16 14.15
C VAL A 76 6.84 -19.73 13.62
N THR A 77 8.07 -19.21 13.58
CA THR A 77 8.39 -17.84 13.15
C THR A 77 9.37 -17.77 11.98
N SER A 78 9.60 -18.90 11.33
CA SER A 78 10.41 -19.01 10.13
C SER A 78 9.80 -19.99 9.15
N PHE A 79 10.12 -19.82 7.88
CA PHE A 79 9.67 -20.70 6.81
C PHE A 79 10.75 -20.79 5.74
N ARG A 80 10.97 -22.00 5.24
CA ARG A 80 11.85 -22.27 4.10
C ARG A 80 11.03 -22.81 2.95
N ASP A 81 11.06 -22.09 1.83
CA ASP A 81 10.47 -22.52 0.56
C ASP A 81 11.57 -23.08 -0.33
N THR A 82 11.47 -24.34 -0.74
CA THR A 82 12.38 -25.00 -1.69
C THR A 82 11.71 -25.30 -3.04
N GLN A 83 10.44 -24.91 -3.22
CA GLN A 83 9.68 -25.15 -4.45
C GLN A 83 9.74 -23.94 -5.39
N VAL A 84 10.85 -23.21 -5.34
CA VAL A 84 11.09 -21.95 -6.06
C VAL A 84 11.93 -22.20 -7.31
N THR A 85 11.76 -21.31 -8.28
CA THR A 85 12.50 -21.42 -9.55
C THR A 85 13.68 -20.46 -9.53
N SER A 86 14.88 -20.96 -9.85
CA SER A 86 16.08 -20.14 -10.00
C SER A 86 15.89 -19.06 -11.06
N GLY A 87 16.39 -17.85 -10.80
CA GLY A 87 16.23 -16.72 -11.71
C GLY A 87 14.83 -16.09 -11.70
N ALA A 88 13.90 -16.56 -10.88
CA ALA A 88 12.55 -16.01 -10.78
C ALA A 88 12.42 -14.96 -9.67
N ASP A 89 11.49 -14.03 -9.87
CA ASP A 89 11.00 -13.14 -8.83
C ASP A 89 9.83 -13.80 -8.10
N HIS A 90 9.81 -13.72 -6.77
CA HIS A 90 8.69 -14.20 -5.96
C HIS A 90 8.24 -13.15 -4.93
N ASP A 91 6.92 -12.96 -4.82
CA ASP A 91 6.26 -12.12 -3.83
C ASP A 91 5.72 -12.97 -2.67
N TYR A 92 6.33 -12.85 -1.50
CA TYR A 92 5.90 -13.56 -0.29
C TYR A 92 5.04 -12.70 0.62
N ARG A 93 4.00 -13.31 1.20
CA ARG A 93 3.23 -12.76 2.32
C ARG A 93 3.13 -13.77 3.45
N VAL A 94 3.30 -13.31 4.69
CA VAL A 94 3.12 -14.14 5.89
C VAL A 94 1.93 -13.59 6.66
N LEU A 95 0.80 -14.29 6.62
CA LEU A 95 -0.45 -13.87 7.26
C LEU A 95 -0.56 -14.47 8.66
N PRO A 96 -0.85 -13.69 9.71
CA PRO A 96 -1.20 -14.25 11.00
C PRO A 96 -2.58 -14.92 10.91
N VAL A 97 -2.71 -16.10 11.49
CA VAL A 97 -4.01 -16.68 11.81
C VAL A 97 -4.48 -16.01 13.10
N LEU A 98 -5.60 -15.30 13.02
CA LEU A 98 -6.14 -14.51 14.12
C LEU A 98 -7.17 -15.33 14.92
N PRO A 99 -7.23 -15.18 16.26
CA PRO A 99 -8.37 -15.66 17.03
C PRO A 99 -9.62 -14.84 16.68
N GLU A 100 -10.80 -15.34 17.06
CA GLU A 100 -12.10 -14.72 16.72
C GLU A 100 -12.20 -13.23 17.13
N LYS A 101 -11.57 -12.87 18.25
CA LYS A 101 -11.55 -11.49 18.76
C LYS A 101 -10.54 -10.58 18.05
N GLY A 102 -9.76 -11.12 17.12
CA GLY A 102 -8.62 -10.45 16.49
C GLY A 102 -7.44 -10.29 17.46
N GLU A 103 -6.31 -9.83 16.94
CA GLU A 103 -5.13 -9.50 17.76
C GLU A 103 -4.50 -8.18 17.32
N PRO A 104 -4.43 -7.15 18.19
CA PRO A 104 -3.91 -5.83 17.81
C PRO A 104 -2.45 -5.83 17.34
N ASP A 105 -1.63 -6.73 17.89
CA ASP A 105 -0.21 -6.84 17.55
C ASP A 105 0.06 -7.72 16.32
N ALA A 106 -0.97 -8.44 15.85
CA ALA A 106 -0.87 -9.29 14.69
C ALA A 106 -0.66 -8.49 13.40
N ARG A 107 0.21 -9.02 12.55
CA ARG A 107 0.71 -8.31 11.38
C ARG A 107 0.99 -9.27 10.23
N VAL A 108 0.54 -8.88 9.04
CA VAL A 108 0.90 -9.53 7.77
C VAL A 108 2.26 -9.06 7.31
N TRP A 109 3.21 -9.95 7.07
CA TRP A 109 4.50 -9.56 6.50
C TRP A 109 4.53 -9.64 4.98
N GLY A 110 5.46 -8.91 4.34
CA GLY A 110 5.66 -8.97 2.90
C GLY A 110 7.14 -8.81 2.54
N MET A 111 7.66 -9.66 1.64
CA MET A 111 9.01 -9.61 1.10
C MET A 111 8.97 -10.01 -0.38
N LYS A 112 9.67 -9.28 -1.26
CA LYS A 112 9.95 -9.77 -2.62
C LYS A 112 11.42 -10.10 -2.77
N VAL A 113 11.66 -11.31 -3.25
CA VAL A 113 12.98 -11.87 -3.48
C VAL A 113 13.16 -12.09 -4.97
N SER A 114 14.36 -11.77 -5.48
CA SER A 114 14.75 -12.05 -6.86
C SER A 114 15.81 -13.12 -6.79
N LEU A 115 15.42 -14.36 -7.12
CA LEU A 115 16.29 -15.50 -6.94
C LEU A 115 17.41 -15.45 -7.97
N PRO A 116 18.65 -15.67 -7.56
CA PRO A 116 19.77 -15.77 -8.49
C PRO A 116 19.60 -17.01 -9.37
N ALA A 117 20.21 -16.99 -10.56
CA ALA A 117 20.23 -18.16 -11.44
C ALA A 117 21.15 -19.29 -10.91
N SER A 118 22.05 -18.98 -9.97
CA SER A 118 23.01 -19.92 -9.39
C SER A 118 23.42 -19.49 -7.98
N ASP A 119 23.84 -20.46 -7.17
CA ASP A 119 24.28 -20.27 -5.78
C ASP A 119 25.79 -20.01 -5.63
N THR A 120 26.53 -19.79 -6.72
CA THR A 120 27.95 -19.44 -6.57
C THR A 120 28.07 -18.12 -5.80
N PRO A 121 29.03 -17.98 -4.87
CA PRO A 121 29.21 -16.73 -4.14
C PRO A 121 29.47 -15.51 -5.03
N ALA A 122 29.91 -15.70 -6.27
CA ALA A 122 30.06 -14.62 -7.25
C ALA A 122 28.69 -14.20 -7.82
N ASP A 123 27.84 -15.16 -8.16
CA ASP A 123 26.50 -14.92 -8.71
C ASP A 123 25.57 -14.28 -7.69
N LEU A 124 25.56 -14.79 -6.45
CA LEU A 124 24.81 -14.19 -5.34
C LEU A 124 25.18 -12.71 -5.12
N ARG A 125 26.48 -12.39 -5.19
CA ARG A 125 26.96 -11.00 -5.03
C ARG A 125 26.58 -10.13 -6.20
N ARG A 126 26.66 -10.66 -7.42
CA ARG A 126 26.25 -9.94 -8.62
C ARG A 126 24.76 -9.61 -8.58
N GLU A 127 23.93 -10.57 -8.17
CA GLU A 127 22.49 -10.39 -8.03
C GLU A 127 22.15 -9.35 -6.96
N ALA A 128 22.70 -9.50 -5.75
CA ALA A 128 22.48 -8.52 -4.67
C ALA A 128 22.95 -7.10 -5.05
N LEU A 129 24.07 -6.97 -5.78
CA LEU A 129 24.55 -5.68 -6.28
C LEU A 129 23.67 -5.13 -7.40
N ALA A 130 23.15 -5.99 -8.30
CA ALA A 130 22.22 -5.58 -9.35
C ALA A 130 20.94 -5.01 -8.74
N GLN A 131 20.38 -5.70 -7.74
CA GLN A 131 19.21 -5.22 -6.98
C GLN A 131 19.51 -3.89 -6.26
N ALA A 132 20.65 -3.78 -5.59
CA ALA A 132 21.03 -2.55 -4.91
C ALA A 132 21.20 -1.37 -5.88
N THR A 133 21.80 -1.64 -7.05
CA THR A 133 21.97 -0.65 -8.12
C THR A 133 20.62 -0.23 -8.71
N ALA A 134 19.72 -1.18 -8.95
CA ALA A 134 18.38 -0.90 -9.46
C ALA A 134 17.56 -0.06 -8.46
N ALA A 135 17.63 -0.39 -7.16
CA ALA A 135 17.02 0.40 -6.11
C ALA A 135 17.62 1.82 -6.04
N ALA A 136 18.95 1.94 -6.12
CA ALA A 136 19.64 3.23 -6.13
C ALA A 136 19.30 4.08 -7.37
N ALA A 137 19.00 3.46 -8.50
CA ALA A 137 18.59 4.14 -9.73
C ALA A 137 17.17 4.72 -9.66
N ALA A 138 16.31 4.22 -8.75
CA ALA A 138 14.99 4.79 -8.52
C ALA A 138 15.12 6.22 -7.98
N LYS A 139 14.86 7.22 -8.83
CA LYS A 139 14.92 8.64 -8.47
C LYS A 139 13.70 9.05 -7.63
N THR A 140 12.53 8.57 -8.04
CA THR A 140 11.25 8.91 -7.41
C THR A 140 10.31 7.73 -7.33
N THR A 141 9.51 7.72 -6.26
CA THR A 141 8.40 6.79 -6.07
C THR A 141 7.16 7.59 -5.68
N THR A 142 6.03 7.34 -6.32
CA THR A 142 4.77 8.05 -6.04
C THR A 142 3.73 7.09 -5.48
N LEU A 143 3.36 7.27 -4.22
CA LEU A 143 2.18 6.63 -3.65
C LEU A 143 0.95 7.47 -3.96
N SER A 144 -0.07 6.85 -4.54
CA SER A 144 -1.30 7.51 -4.96
C SER A 144 -2.50 6.91 -4.23
N TRP A 145 -3.39 7.76 -3.76
CA TRP A 145 -4.69 7.40 -3.21
C TRP A 145 -5.78 8.12 -4.00
N VAL A 146 -6.46 7.35 -4.84
CA VAL A 146 -7.54 7.82 -5.71
C VAL A 146 -8.87 7.24 -5.22
N THR A 147 -9.93 8.06 -5.26
CA THR A 147 -11.29 7.61 -4.99
C THR A 147 -12.19 7.89 -6.19
N PHE A 148 -13.18 7.04 -6.43
CA PHE A 148 -14.12 7.25 -7.52
C PHE A 148 -15.49 6.62 -7.25
N ILE A 149 -16.54 7.22 -7.80
CA ILE A 149 -17.90 6.67 -7.79
C ILE A 149 -18.08 5.86 -9.08
N PRO A 150 -18.30 4.54 -9.00
CA PRO A 150 -18.34 3.71 -10.20
C PRO A 150 -19.52 4.02 -11.13
N GLN A 151 -20.64 4.51 -10.59
CA GLN A 151 -21.82 4.89 -11.37
C GLN A 151 -21.61 6.19 -12.14
N ALA A 152 -22.37 6.39 -13.23
CA ALA A 152 -22.45 7.67 -13.90
C ALA A 152 -23.18 8.74 -13.07
N LYS A 153 -24.20 8.34 -12.30
CA LYS A 153 -25.00 9.19 -11.42
C LYS A 153 -25.42 8.40 -10.18
N ILE A 154 -25.57 9.10 -9.05
CA ILE A 154 -26.12 8.57 -7.80
C ILE A 154 -27.22 9.49 -7.31
N ASP A 155 -28.26 8.94 -6.69
CA ASP A 155 -29.34 9.74 -6.13
C ASP A 155 -28.83 10.66 -5.01
N ALA A 156 -29.31 11.90 -4.99
CA ALA A 156 -29.02 12.84 -3.92
C ALA A 156 -29.70 12.37 -2.62
N PRO A 157 -29.10 12.61 -1.44
CA PRO A 157 -29.70 12.22 -0.17
C PRO A 157 -30.96 13.06 0.09
N LYS A 158 -31.92 12.49 0.83
CA LYS A 158 -33.19 13.17 1.14
C LYS A 158 -33.01 14.48 1.91
N ALA A 159 -31.93 14.61 2.68
CA ALA A 159 -31.64 15.78 3.52
C ALA A 159 -30.13 16.06 3.61
N GLY A 160 -29.78 17.24 4.14
CA GLY A 160 -28.39 17.66 4.38
C GLY A 160 -27.66 18.26 3.18
N CYS A 161 -28.32 18.32 2.02
CA CYS A 161 -27.82 18.97 0.81
C CYS A 161 -28.83 19.93 0.21
N ASN A 162 -28.34 20.93 -0.51
CA ASN A 162 -29.17 21.91 -1.23
C ASN A 162 -30.03 21.25 -2.32
N TYR A 163 -29.62 20.08 -2.80
CA TYR A 163 -30.33 19.26 -3.76
C TYR A 163 -30.63 17.91 -3.11
N GLY A 164 -31.93 17.59 -2.97
CA GLY A 164 -32.41 16.36 -2.36
C GLY A 164 -33.24 15.51 -3.32
N SER A 165 -34.41 15.05 -2.87
CA SER A 165 -35.34 14.25 -3.68
C SER A 165 -35.60 14.88 -5.05
N GLY A 166 -35.49 14.07 -6.12
CA GLY A 166 -35.63 14.55 -7.50
C GLY A 166 -34.34 15.01 -8.18
N TYR A 167 -33.19 14.91 -7.50
CA TYR A 167 -31.87 15.22 -8.06
C TYR A 167 -30.88 14.05 -7.93
N GLN A 168 -29.83 14.10 -8.74
CA GLN A 168 -28.73 13.15 -8.73
C GLN A 168 -27.38 13.87 -8.79
N PHE A 169 -26.37 13.32 -8.12
CA PHE A 169 -24.98 13.74 -8.27
C PHE A 169 -24.28 12.91 -9.33
N GLY A 170 -23.44 13.54 -10.15
CA GLY A 170 -22.57 12.85 -11.09
C GLY A 170 -21.52 12.00 -10.38
N GLY A 171 -21.34 10.77 -10.86
CA GLY A 171 -20.22 9.91 -10.50
C GLY A 171 -19.15 9.88 -11.60
N ASP A 172 -18.21 8.95 -11.47
CA ASP A 172 -17.06 8.83 -12.37
C ASP A 172 -17.25 7.83 -13.50
N ASN A 173 -18.38 7.10 -13.54
CA ASN A 173 -18.68 6.05 -14.53
C ASN A 173 -17.47 5.16 -14.84
N ARG A 174 -16.95 4.50 -13.80
CA ARG A 174 -15.76 3.65 -13.83
C ARG A 174 -16.12 2.25 -13.37
N THR A 175 -15.72 1.25 -14.14
CA THR A 175 -15.95 -0.16 -13.81
C THR A 175 -14.73 -0.84 -13.18
N ALA A 176 -13.53 -0.25 -13.37
CA ALA A 176 -12.27 -0.84 -12.93
C ALA A 176 -11.40 0.12 -12.09
N PHE A 177 -10.54 -0.49 -11.27
CA PHE A 177 -9.46 0.17 -10.53
C PHE A 177 -8.26 0.41 -11.45
N ASP A 178 -8.47 1.20 -12.51
CA ASP A 178 -7.43 1.60 -13.45
C ASP A 178 -6.68 2.85 -12.95
N TRP A 179 -5.37 2.72 -12.77
CA TRP A 179 -4.49 3.80 -12.32
C TRP A 179 -4.31 4.91 -13.36
N LYS A 180 -4.54 4.62 -14.65
CA LYS A 180 -4.42 5.59 -15.74
C LYS A 180 -5.65 6.48 -15.91
N SER A 181 -6.75 6.14 -15.23
CA SER A 181 -8.01 6.86 -15.40
C SER A 181 -7.93 8.28 -14.85
N SER A 182 -8.28 9.26 -15.69
CA SER A 182 -8.41 10.67 -15.31
C SER A 182 -9.72 11.00 -14.58
N ARG A 183 -10.58 10.01 -14.33
CA ARG A 183 -11.93 10.20 -13.77
C ARG A 183 -11.94 9.79 -12.30
N TYR A 184 -12.08 10.74 -11.39
CA TYR A 184 -12.00 10.49 -9.95
C TYR A 184 -12.79 11.53 -9.15
N ARG A 185 -13.16 11.18 -7.91
CA ARG A 185 -13.67 12.13 -6.90
C ARG A 185 -12.54 12.82 -6.16
N THR A 186 -11.58 12.06 -5.66
CA THR A 186 -10.37 12.60 -5.05
C THR A 186 -9.15 11.90 -5.61
N ALA A 187 -8.06 12.63 -5.77
CA ALA A 187 -6.75 12.09 -6.09
C ALA A 187 -5.71 12.77 -5.19
N LEU A 188 -4.94 11.99 -4.44
CA LEU A 188 -3.84 12.46 -3.63
C LEU A 188 -2.59 11.66 -3.99
N HIS A 189 -1.52 12.37 -4.32
CA HIS A 189 -0.24 11.78 -4.70
C HIS A 189 0.84 12.25 -3.72
N ALA A 190 1.63 11.31 -3.21
CA ALA A 190 2.80 11.54 -2.38
C ALA A 190 4.05 11.07 -3.15
N THR A 191 4.80 12.00 -3.72
CA THR A 191 6.03 11.70 -4.45
C THR A 191 7.23 11.81 -3.52
N VAL A 192 7.91 10.68 -3.31
CA VAL A 192 9.19 10.59 -2.63
C VAL A 192 10.31 10.84 -3.64
N THR A 193 11.19 11.79 -3.34
CA THR A 193 12.48 11.95 -4.03
C THR A 193 13.56 11.31 -3.17
N TRP A 194 14.17 10.21 -3.63
CA TRP A 194 15.02 9.37 -2.78
C TRP A 194 16.34 10.03 -2.36
N SER A 195 16.94 10.84 -3.24
CA SER A 195 18.20 11.54 -2.95
C SER A 195 18.10 12.49 -1.75
N SER A 196 16.98 13.20 -1.61
CA SER A 196 16.73 14.14 -0.51
C SER A 196 15.76 13.59 0.55
N LYS A 197 15.15 12.43 0.29
CA LYS A 197 14.06 11.83 1.08
C LYS A 197 12.91 12.82 1.31
N LYS A 198 12.70 13.76 0.37
CA LYS A 198 11.62 14.75 0.40
C LYS A 198 10.32 14.10 -0.07
N VAL A 199 9.22 14.46 0.57
CA VAL A 199 7.86 14.08 0.14
C VAL A 199 7.16 15.33 -0.38
N THR A 200 6.70 15.29 -1.63
CA THR A 200 5.86 16.32 -2.23
C THR A 200 4.44 15.78 -2.38
N GLY A 201 3.46 16.49 -1.81
CA GLY A 201 2.05 16.15 -1.91
C GLY A 201 1.36 16.93 -3.02
N ASN A 202 0.54 16.25 -3.83
CA ASN A 202 -0.32 16.88 -4.84
C ASN A 202 -1.74 16.35 -4.69
N SER A 203 -2.72 17.23 -4.53
CA SER A 203 -4.13 16.85 -4.32
C SER A 203 -5.04 17.48 -5.37
N SER A 204 -6.02 16.71 -5.82
CA SER A 204 -7.06 17.13 -6.77
C SER A 204 -8.42 16.56 -6.37
N ILE A 205 -9.48 17.34 -6.63
CA ILE A 205 -10.87 16.95 -6.42
C ILE A 205 -11.64 17.16 -7.72
N GLY A 206 -12.33 16.11 -8.17
CA GLY A 206 -13.22 16.21 -9.31
C GLY A 206 -14.46 17.05 -9.00
N SER A 207 -14.89 17.89 -9.94
CA SER A 207 -16.08 18.71 -9.76
C SER A 207 -17.33 17.87 -9.48
N THR A 208 -18.13 18.32 -8.53
CA THR A 208 -19.47 17.76 -8.27
C THR A 208 -20.45 18.37 -9.26
N LYS A 209 -21.16 17.52 -9.99
CA LYS A 209 -22.21 17.90 -10.94
C LYS A 209 -23.56 17.45 -10.41
N VAL A 210 -24.59 18.28 -10.54
CA VAL A 210 -25.96 18.00 -10.10
C VAL A 210 -26.88 17.93 -11.30
N TYR A 211 -27.71 16.90 -11.35
CA TYR A 211 -28.67 16.67 -12.43
C TYR A 211 -30.09 16.60 -11.87
N LYS A 212 -31.07 17.14 -12.60
CA LYS A 212 -32.49 16.89 -12.32
C LYS A 212 -32.81 15.44 -12.72
N LYS A 213 -33.33 14.62 -11.80
CA LYS A 213 -33.54 13.19 -12.00
C LYS A 213 -34.53 12.88 -13.12
N SER A 214 -35.62 13.66 -13.22
CA SER A 214 -36.68 13.42 -14.22
C SER A 214 -36.25 13.70 -15.66
N THR A 215 -35.32 14.64 -15.88
CA THR A 215 -34.92 15.06 -17.23
C THR A 215 -33.47 14.73 -17.57
N GLY A 216 -32.66 14.37 -16.57
CA GLY A 216 -31.23 14.16 -16.72
C GLY A 216 -30.42 15.45 -16.97
N LYS A 217 -31.04 16.63 -16.99
CA LYS A 217 -30.40 17.93 -17.28
C LYS A 217 -29.45 18.34 -16.15
N LEU A 218 -28.24 18.80 -16.52
CA LEU A 218 -27.28 19.40 -15.58
C LEU A 218 -27.83 20.73 -15.06
N VAL A 219 -27.85 20.91 -13.74
CA VAL A 219 -28.38 22.12 -13.09
C VAL A 219 -27.34 22.87 -12.25
N ALA A 220 -26.26 22.22 -11.84
CA ALA A 220 -25.18 22.87 -11.10
C ALA A 220 -23.84 22.12 -11.23
N THR A 221 -22.74 22.86 -11.13
CA THR A 221 -21.38 22.30 -11.02
C THR A 221 -20.59 23.09 -9.99
N LYS A 222 -19.89 22.40 -9.09
CA LYS A 222 -18.99 23.05 -8.10
C LYS A 222 -17.90 22.09 -7.67
N THR A 223 -16.69 22.60 -7.46
CA THR A 223 -15.55 21.81 -6.95
C THR A 223 -15.39 22.07 -5.44
N ALA A 224 -15.12 21.02 -4.66
CA ALA A 224 -14.84 21.16 -3.24
C ALA A 224 -13.40 21.65 -3.01
N SER A 225 -13.13 22.22 -1.83
CA SER A 225 -11.76 22.54 -1.43
C SER A 225 -10.97 21.26 -1.14
N ASN A 226 -9.70 21.24 -1.56
CA ASN A 226 -8.74 20.17 -1.31
C ASN A 226 -7.82 20.44 -0.11
N LYS A 227 -8.07 21.50 0.68
CA LYS A 227 -7.18 21.94 1.78
C LYS A 227 -6.95 20.89 2.86
N ASP A 228 -7.92 19.99 3.05
CA ASP A 228 -7.87 18.93 4.06
C ASP A 228 -7.27 17.62 3.50
N MET A 229 -6.84 17.63 2.24
CA MET A 229 -6.10 16.54 1.61
C MET A 229 -4.60 16.79 1.67
N VAL A 230 -3.88 15.97 2.43
CA VAL A 230 -2.46 16.20 2.74
C VAL A 230 -1.66 14.92 2.56
N ALA A 231 -0.51 15.03 1.91
CA ALA A 231 0.55 14.03 1.94
C ALA A 231 1.80 14.67 2.55
N LYS A 232 2.31 14.11 3.65
CA LYS A 232 3.48 14.65 4.34
C LYS A 232 4.43 13.56 4.82
N LYS A 233 5.72 13.91 4.89
CA LYS A 233 6.75 13.08 5.53
C LYS A 233 6.53 13.08 7.05
N LEU A 234 6.69 11.90 7.67
CA LEU A 234 6.74 11.74 9.12
C LEU A 234 8.16 11.47 9.61
N GLY A 235 8.99 10.80 8.81
CA GLY A 235 10.35 10.42 9.16
C GLY A 235 11.07 9.75 8.00
N SER A 236 12.35 9.46 8.16
CA SER A 236 13.13 8.68 7.19
C SER A 236 14.39 8.13 7.84
N GLY A 237 14.86 6.98 7.37
CA GLY A 237 16.17 6.42 7.73
C GLY A 237 17.08 6.29 6.51
N GLY A 238 18.03 5.35 6.55
CA GLY A 238 19.01 5.13 5.48
C GLY A 238 18.37 4.93 4.10
N ASN A 239 17.45 3.98 4.00
CA ASN A 239 16.79 3.54 2.77
C ASN A 239 15.26 3.59 2.84
N TYR A 240 14.67 4.29 3.81
CA TYR A 240 13.21 4.34 3.97
C TYR A 240 12.68 5.75 4.24
N VAL A 241 11.41 5.95 3.87
CA VAL A 241 10.63 7.15 4.16
C VAL A 241 9.30 6.73 4.77
N ASP A 242 8.95 7.37 5.88
CA ASP A 242 7.64 7.29 6.49
C ASP A 242 6.80 8.48 6.06
N LEU A 243 5.57 8.23 5.64
CA LEU A 243 4.66 9.29 5.20
C LEU A 243 3.24 9.07 5.73
N ARG A 244 2.50 10.17 5.85
CA ARG A 244 1.07 10.20 6.16
C ARG A 244 0.31 10.77 4.97
N MET A 245 -0.74 10.08 4.56
CA MET A 245 -1.73 10.58 3.61
C MET A 245 -3.07 10.73 4.30
N VAL A 246 -3.73 11.86 4.07
CA VAL A 246 -5.09 12.15 4.52
C VAL A 246 -5.91 12.52 3.30
N THR A 247 -6.99 11.80 3.04
CA THR A 247 -8.01 12.17 2.05
C THR A 247 -9.24 12.64 2.82
N HIS A 248 -9.65 13.89 2.59
CA HIS A 248 -10.88 14.42 3.16
C HIS A 248 -11.53 15.38 2.15
N ALA A 249 -12.74 15.05 1.70
CA ALA A 249 -13.49 15.87 0.76
C ALA A 249 -14.98 15.81 1.06
N THR A 250 -15.60 16.99 1.21
CA THR A 250 -17.04 17.13 1.43
C THR A 250 -17.73 17.61 0.16
N ASN A 251 -18.96 17.15 -0.09
CA ASN A 251 -19.73 17.64 -1.23
C ASN A 251 -20.02 19.14 -1.04
N PRO A 252 -19.68 20.01 -2.01
CA PRO A 252 -19.78 21.46 -1.86
C PRO A 252 -21.22 22.00 -1.94
N PHE A 253 -22.19 21.14 -2.26
CA PHE A 253 -23.63 21.41 -2.20
C PHE A 253 -24.29 20.84 -0.94
N CYS A 254 -23.53 20.18 -0.07
CA CYS A 254 -24.03 19.61 1.17
C CYS A 254 -23.56 20.43 2.35
N LYS A 255 -24.50 20.81 3.22
CA LYS A 255 -24.22 21.52 4.47
C LYS A 255 -24.12 20.54 5.66
N GLY A 256 -24.61 19.32 5.50
CA GLY A 256 -24.71 18.32 6.57
C GLY A 256 -26.06 18.38 7.29
N LEU A 257 -26.27 17.46 8.22
CA LEU A 257 -27.46 17.38 9.08
C LEU A 257 -27.00 17.34 10.53
N GLY A 258 -27.51 18.23 11.39
CA GLY A 258 -27.18 18.22 12.83
C GLY A 258 -25.68 18.29 13.13
N GLY A 259 -24.91 19.08 12.36
CA GLY A 259 -23.46 19.17 12.51
C GLY A 259 -22.65 18.06 11.84
N VAL A 260 -23.28 16.98 11.37
CA VAL A 260 -22.61 15.89 10.65
C VAL A 260 -22.59 16.17 9.15
N LYS A 261 -21.40 16.39 8.61
CA LYS A 261 -21.19 16.57 7.17
C LYS A 261 -20.65 15.28 6.54
N GLY A 262 -21.41 14.75 5.59
CA GLY A 262 -20.97 13.61 4.79
C GLY A 262 -19.68 13.94 4.04
N ALA A 263 -18.67 13.07 4.15
CA ALA A 263 -17.36 13.27 3.53
C ALA A 263 -16.75 11.93 3.09
N ILE A 264 -16.04 11.98 1.97
CA ILE A 264 -15.00 11.00 1.64
C ILE A 264 -13.88 11.27 2.64
N SER A 265 -13.56 10.29 3.48
CA SER A 265 -12.58 10.48 4.54
C SER A 265 -11.73 9.24 4.76
N GLY A 266 -10.44 9.43 4.94
CA GLY A 266 -9.51 8.38 5.33
C GLY A 266 -8.12 8.92 5.58
N ALA A 267 -7.35 8.18 6.37
CA ALA A 267 -5.95 8.48 6.59
C ALA A 267 -5.16 7.19 6.67
N LEU A 268 -3.91 7.23 6.20
CA LEU A 268 -2.95 6.15 6.37
C LEU A 268 -1.57 6.70 6.70
N THR A 269 -0.83 5.91 7.45
CA THR A 269 0.59 6.06 7.70
C THR A 269 1.30 4.87 7.08
N ILE A 270 2.25 5.11 6.19
CA ILE A 270 2.96 4.07 5.44
C ILE A 270 4.45 4.32 5.44
N GLN A 271 5.21 3.25 5.53
CA GLN A 271 6.65 3.22 5.30
C GLN A 271 6.90 2.68 3.89
N LEU A 272 7.75 3.36 3.14
CA LEU A 272 8.27 2.93 1.84
C LEU A 272 9.79 2.78 1.96
N THR A 273 10.37 1.73 1.39
CA THR A 273 11.82 1.58 1.24
C THR A 273 12.24 1.79 -0.21
N GLN A 274 13.49 2.21 -0.42
CA GLN A 274 14.03 2.48 -1.75
C GLN A 274 14.18 1.21 -2.59
N ASN A 275 14.40 0.06 -1.94
CA ASN A 275 14.40 -1.26 -2.60
C ASN A 275 12.99 -1.83 -2.85
N GLY A 276 11.93 -1.05 -2.60
CA GLY A 276 10.56 -1.32 -3.02
C GLY A 276 9.64 -1.88 -1.95
N ASN A 277 10.13 -2.33 -0.79
CA ASN A 277 9.28 -2.84 0.28
C ASN A 277 8.41 -1.72 0.89
N TRP A 278 7.18 -2.04 1.30
CA TRP A 278 6.28 -1.08 1.93
C TRP A 278 5.39 -1.68 3.01
N THR A 279 4.91 -0.82 3.91
CA THR A 279 4.03 -1.22 5.03
C THR A 279 3.12 -0.08 5.46
N ILE A 280 1.81 -0.29 5.42
CA ILE A 280 0.84 0.58 6.08
C ILE A 280 0.85 0.25 7.58
N ARG A 281 1.39 1.17 8.38
CA ARG A 281 1.54 1.02 9.84
C ARG A 281 0.25 1.31 10.60
N SER A 282 -0.59 2.17 10.03
CA SER A 282 -1.93 2.42 10.54
C SER A 282 -2.75 3.08 9.45
N GLY A 283 -4.06 2.88 9.45
CA GLY A 283 -4.93 3.67 8.60
C GLY A 283 -6.35 3.18 8.59
N LYS A 284 -7.29 4.10 8.35
CA LYS A 284 -8.70 3.78 8.17
C LYS A 284 -9.29 4.64 7.09
N HIS A 285 -10.35 4.16 6.44
CA HIS A 285 -11.14 4.98 5.54
C HIS A 285 -12.60 4.57 5.53
N ARG A 286 -13.46 5.54 5.21
CA ARG A 286 -14.89 5.33 5.02
C ARG A 286 -15.15 4.46 3.78
N LEU A 287 -16.24 3.70 3.81
CA LEU A 287 -16.60 2.77 2.74
C LEU A 287 -17.41 3.41 1.60
N MET A 288 -17.23 4.71 1.36
CA MET A 288 -17.76 5.41 0.20
C MET A 288 -16.80 6.53 -0.22
N PRO A 289 -16.36 6.57 -1.49
CA PRO A 289 -16.79 5.75 -2.63
C PRO A 289 -15.85 4.53 -2.82
N ASN A 290 -15.48 4.15 -4.06
CA ASN A 290 -14.41 3.17 -4.28
C ASN A 290 -13.05 3.78 -3.93
N HIS A 291 -12.13 2.98 -3.39
CA HIS A 291 -10.76 3.40 -3.04
C HIS A 291 -9.73 2.60 -3.82
N HIS A 292 -8.77 3.29 -4.43
CA HIS A 292 -7.61 2.73 -5.12
C HIS A 292 -6.34 3.35 -4.55
N ILE A 293 -5.51 2.55 -3.89
CA ILE A 293 -4.18 2.93 -3.45
C ILE A 293 -3.17 2.14 -4.28
N TYR A 294 -2.23 2.83 -4.88
CA TYR A 294 -1.20 2.21 -5.71
C TYR A 294 0.12 2.97 -5.63
N ILE A 295 1.22 2.29 -5.92
CA ILE A 295 2.55 2.88 -6.02
C ILE A 295 2.98 2.88 -7.47
N TYR A 296 3.45 4.03 -7.95
CA TYR A 296 4.09 4.20 -9.25
C TYR A 296 5.59 4.42 -9.04
N ASN A 297 6.42 3.59 -9.67
CA ASN A 297 7.87 3.66 -9.58
C ASN A 297 8.47 3.60 -10.99
N GLY A 298 8.77 4.76 -11.56
CA GLY A 298 9.51 4.85 -12.84
C GLY A 298 8.89 4.09 -14.02
N GLY A 299 7.56 3.91 -14.07
CA GLY A 299 6.84 3.21 -15.15
C GLY A 299 6.18 1.90 -14.71
N LYS A 300 6.54 1.37 -13.54
CA LYS A 300 5.88 0.21 -12.94
C LYS A 300 4.80 0.64 -11.94
N VAL A 301 3.67 -0.06 -11.93
CA VAL A 301 2.57 0.17 -10.99
C VAL A 301 2.31 -1.06 -10.15
N THR A 302 2.25 -0.86 -8.85
CA THR A 302 1.87 -1.87 -7.86
C THR A 302 0.56 -1.47 -7.20
N ASN A 303 -0.43 -2.36 -7.22
CA ASN A 303 -1.65 -2.20 -6.44
C ASN A 303 -1.34 -2.43 -4.96
N VAL A 304 -1.54 -1.40 -4.12
CA VAL A 304 -1.41 -1.50 -2.67
C VAL A 304 -2.71 -1.97 -2.05
N TYR A 305 -3.82 -1.38 -2.49
CA TYR A 305 -5.15 -1.67 -1.94
C TYR A 305 -6.24 -1.24 -2.91
N THR A 306 -7.26 -2.07 -3.09
CA THR A 306 -8.49 -1.71 -3.80
C THR A 306 -9.70 -2.10 -2.97
N ARG A 307 -10.72 -1.24 -2.97
CA ARG A 307 -11.96 -1.50 -2.24
C ARG A 307 -13.16 -0.91 -2.96
N LYS A 308 -14.17 -1.75 -3.18
CA LYS A 308 -15.49 -1.31 -3.65
C LYS A 308 -16.24 -0.62 -2.50
N TYR A 309 -17.00 0.42 -2.83
CA TYR A 309 -17.87 1.11 -1.89
C TYR A 309 -18.90 0.13 -1.30
N ALA A 310 -19.35 0.39 -0.07
CA ALA A 310 -20.42 -0.37 0.57
C ALA A 310 -21.78 0.35 0.39
N SER A 311 -21.88 1.59 0.87
CA SER A 311 -23.12 2.37 0.81
C SER A 311 -22.85 3.87 0.87
N ALA A 312 -23.70 4.68 0.24
CA ALA A 312 -23.65 6.13 0.34
C ALA A 312 -23.80 6.63 1.80
N ALA A 313 -24.49 5.86 2.66
CA ALA A 313 -24.60 6.14 4.09
C ALA A 313 -23.23 6.15 4.80
N CYS A 314 -22.22 5.46 4.27
CA CYS A 314 -20.89 5.43 4.88
C CYS A 314 -20.17 6.78 4.81
N LEU A 315 -20.68 7.76 4.05
CA LEU A 315 -20.15 9.12 4.05
C LEU A 315 -20.38 9.85 5.37
N ILE A 316 -21.33 9.45 6.22
CA ILE A 316 -21.56 10.10 7.53
C ILE A 316 -20.74 9.49 8.67
N GLY A 317 -19.83 8.55 8.37
CA GLY A 317 -18.84 8.02 9.32
C GLY A 317 -19.29 6.78 10.10
N SER A 318 -18.57 6.49 11.19
CA SER A 318 -18.70 5.27 12.00
C SER A 318 -20.09 5.03 12.58
N ILE A 319 -20.88 6.10 12.75
CA ILE A 319 -22.28 6.03 13.20
C ILE A 319 -23.13 5.20 12.23
N ALA A 320 -22.84 5.24 10.93
CA ALA A 320 -23.63 4.56 9.91
C ALA A 320 -22.91 3.37 9.25
N CYS A 321 -21.57 3.37 9.23
CA CYS A 321 -20.79 2.27 8.67
C CYS A 321 -19.45 2.14 9.38
N GLN A 322 -19.07 0.90 9.70
CA GLN A 322 -17.70 0.60 10.09
C GLN A 322 -16.70 1.04 9.00
N GLU A 323 -15.57 1.59 9.42
CA GLU A 323 -14.49 1.97 8.51
C GLU A 323 -13.67 0.75 8.10
N ALA A 324 -13.13 0.76 6.88
CA ALA A 324 -12.12 -0.21 6.50
C ALA A 324 -10.81 0.10 7.21
N ASP A 325 -10.18 -0.94 7.75
CA ASP A 325 -8.84 -0.85 8.33
C ASP A 325 -7.79 -1.17 7.26
N LEU A 326 -6.80 -0.28 7.14
CA LEU A 326 -5.64 -0.42 6.25
C LEU A 326 -4.38 -0.86 7.01
N THR A 327 -4.48 -0.97 8.33
CA THR A 327 -3.35 -1.33 9.19
C THR A 327 -2.83 -2.71 8.82
N GLY A 328 -1.52 -2.81 8.65
CA GLY A 328 -0.85 -4.07 8.41
C GLY A 328 -0.82 -4.54 6.97
N TYR A 329 -1.36 -3.79 6.00
CA TYR A 329 -1.08 -4.06 4.59
C TYR A 329 0.40 -3.83 4.28
N ARG A 330 1.06 -4.78 3.61
CA ARG A 330 2.48 -4.72 3.25
C ARG A 330 2.69 -5.36 1.87
N GLY A 331 3.81 -5.05 1.21
CA GLY A 331 4.16 -5.61 -0.10
C GLY A 331 5.45 -5.01 -0.66
N LYS A 332 5.66 -5.13 -1.98
CA LYS A 332 6.79 -4.50 -2.70
C LYS A 332 6.36 -3.88 -4.06
N PHE A 333 7.11 -2.89 -4.56
CA PHE A 333 6.91 -2.22 -5.87
C PHE A 333 8.22 -2.01 -6.65
#